data_AF-A0A822BHH2-F1
#
_entry.id   AF-A0A822BHH2-F1
#
_cell.length_a   1.000
_cell.length_b   1.000
_cell.length_c   1.000
_cell.angle_alpha   90.00
_cell.angle_beta   90.00
_cell.angle_gamma   90.00
#
_symmetry.space_group_name_H-M   'P 1'
#
loop_
_entity.id
_entity.type
_entity.pdbx_description
1 polymer ?
#
loop_
_entity_poly.entity_id
_entity_poly.type
_entity_poly.pdbx_seq_one_letter_code
_entity_poly.pdbx_strand_id
1 'polypeptide(L)'
;MYSSMFIYFFSLISVITYAQSRRNVTTFATWNIGLEEQQAFERTSSIIQAIRESNVDILCLQEVWGGPQILRQIYQFVKDIYPHFEVVNDDMRDYISSDPLSTQTYSPACVASNITNTQICLFTYCSNVSESALLICAITQCRTEFLALYTNSRCWACIFDRFISRGDRL
;
A
#
# COMPACT_ATOMS: atom_id res chain seq x y z
N MET A 1 22.57 31.31 -49.54
CA MET A 1 22.03 29.99 -49.18
C MET A 1 22.58 29.63 -47.81
N TYR A 2 21.90 30.08 -46.76
CA TYR A 2 22.23 29.78 -45.36
C TYR A 2 21.00 29.13 -44.74
N SER A 3 20.97 27.81 -44.75
CA SER A 3 19.97 27.02 -44.03
C SER A 3 20.67 25.80 -43.46
N SER A 4 20.27 25.42 -42.25
CA SER A 4 20.59 24.15 -41.60
C SER A 4 21.87 24.11 -40.75
N MET A 5 21.97 24.99 -39.74
CA MET A 5 22.88 24.72 -38.61
C MET A 5 22.38 25.33 -37.28
N PHE A 6 21.09 25.18 -36.98
CA PHE A 6 20.47 25.68 -35.75
C PHE A 6 19.52 24.66 -35.09
N ILE A 7 19.85 23.36 -35.13
CA ILE A 7 19.07 22.31 -34.46
C ILE A 7 20.00 21.36 -33.71
N TYR A 8 20.79 21.88 -32.76
CA TYR A 8 21.51 21.05 -31.77
C TYR A 8 21.59 21.72 -30.39
N PHE A 9 20.67 22.63 -30.06
CA PHE A 9 20.67 23.34 -28.76
C PHE A 9 19.41 23.15 -27.92
N PHE A 10 18.53 22.20 -28.27
CA PHE A 10 17.31 21.84 -27.53
C PHE A 10 17.29 20.37 -27.08
N SER A 11 18.45 19.81 -26.73
CA SER A 11 18.55 18.45 -26.17
C SER A 11 19.29 18.42 -24.83
N LEU A 12 19.38 19.57 -24.15
CA LEU A 12 19.50 19.64 -22.70
C LEU A 12 18.13 20.05 -22.17
N ILE A 13 17.77 19.57 -20.98
CA ILE A 13 16.50 19.77 -20.27
C ILE A 13 15.44 18.72 -20.64
N SER A 14 15.57 17.53 -20.04
CA SER A 14 14.49 16.73 -19.42
C SER A 14 14.94 15.29 -19.09
N VAL A 15 16.19 15.08 -18.69
CA VAL A 15 16.44 14.07 -17.66
C VAL A 15 16.31 14.82 -16.33
N ILE A 16 15.09 15.25 -16.01
CA ILE A 16 14.73 15.36 -14.60
C ILE A 16 14.80 13.92 -14.16
N THR A 17 15.92 13.58 -13.54
CA THR A 17 16.06 12.46 -12.64
C THR A 17 14.79 12.40 -11.82
N TYR A 18 13.87 11.52 -12.21
CA TYR A 18 12.97 10.83 -11.30
C TYR A 18 13.87 9.97 -10.39
N ALA A 19 14.72 10.63 -9.61
CA ALA A 19 15.02 10.18 -8.26
C ALA A 19 13.74 10.44 -7.48
N GLN A 20 12.68 9.72 -7.87
CA GLN A 20 11.51 9.54 -7.05
C GLN A 20 12.09 9.01 -5.74
N SER A 21 12.01 9.85 -4.72
CA SER A 21 12.45 9.57 -3.36
C SER A 21 11.90 8.21 -2.94
N ARG A 22 12.66 7.13 -3.21
CA ARG A 22 12.53 5.87 -2.52
C ARG A 22 13.10 6.16 -1.13
N ARG A 23 12.33 6.84 -0.28
CA ARG A 23 12.56 6.68 1.16
C ARG A 23 12.44 5.19 1.37
N ASN A 24 13.57 4.56 1.70
CA ASN A 24 13.56 3.18 2.11
C ASN A 24 12.62 3.13 3.31
N VAL A 25 11.48 2.46 3.16
CA VAL A 25 10.60 2.14 4.28
C VAL A 25 11.46 1.38 5.26
N THR A 26 11.71 1.95 6.41
CA THR A 26 12.63 1.42 7.42
C THR A 26 11.92 1.10 8.72
N THR A 27 10.72 1.64 8.93
CA THR A 27 9.97 1.51 10.18
C THR A 27 8.53 1.08 9.93
N PHE A 28 8.10 0.05 10.67
CA PHE A 28 6.77 -0.52 10.61
C PHE A 28 6.24 -0.70 12.03
N ALA A 29 4.97 -0.34 12.26
CA ALA A 29 4.28 -0.64 13.50
C ALA A 29 2.89 -1.21 13.25
N THR A 30 2.46 -2.08 14.15
CA THR A 30 1.08 -2.59 14.18
C THR A 30 0.50 -2.31 15.55
N TRP A 31 -0.63 -1.60 15.58
CA TRP A 31 -1.33 -1.24 16.82
C TRP A 31 -2.72 -1.80 16.80
N ASN A 32 -3.04 -2.58 17.82
CA ASN A 32 -4.41 -2.84 18.20
C ASN A 32 -4.87 -1.67 19.08
N ILE A 33 -5.82 -0.88 18.59
CA ILE A 33 -6.28 0.31 19.30
C ILE A 33 -7.57 0.06 20.10
N GLY A 34 -8.20 -1.12 19.98
CA GLY A 34 -9.38 -1.53 20.74
C GLY A 34 -10.43 -0.43 20.86
N LEU A 35 -10.81 0.18 19.73
CA LEU A 35 -11.59 1.40 19.69
C LEU A 35 -13.10 1.10 19.62
N GLU A 36 -13.60 0.44 20.66
CA GLU A 36 -15.04 0.20 20.83
C GLU A 36 -15.80 1.49 21.13
N GLU A 37 -17.06 1.55 20.71
CA GLU A 37 -17.92 2.75 20.76
C GLU A 37 -17.97 3.41 22.16
N GLN A 38 -17.98 2.62 23.23
CA GLN A 38 -18.05 3.12 24.61
C GLN A 38 -16.81 3.90 25.06
N GLN A 39 -15.63 3.54 24.55
CA GLN A 39 -14.35 4.16 24.94
C GLN A 39 -13.76 5.05 23.84
N ALA A 40 -14.33 4.98 22.65
CA ALA A 40 -13.83 5.64 21.46
C ALA A 40 -13.68 7.15 21.66
N PHE A 41 -14.66 7.81 22.29
CA PHE A 41 -14.65 9.26 22.46
C PHE A 41 -13.45 9.73 23.31
N GLU A 42 -13.16 9.06 24.41
CA GLU A 42 -12.07 9.44 25.32
C GLU A 42 -10.68 9.09 24.76
N ARG A 43 -10.59 7.96 24.04
CA ARG A 43 -9.29 7.42 23.57
C ARG A 43 -8.85 8.00 22.23
N THR A 44 -9.77 8.49 21.40
CA THR A 44 -9.46 8.96 20.03
C THR A 44 -8.40 10.06 20.01
N SER A 45 -8.49 11.06 20.91
CA SER A 45 -7.51 12.15 20.98
C SER A 45 -6.11 11.66 21.33
N SER A 46 -5.99 10.74 22.28
CA SER A 46 -4.72 10.16 22.72
C SER A 46 -4.12 9.27 21.64
N ILE A 47 -4.94 8.48 20.94
CA ILE A 47 -4.50 7.64 19.82
C ILE A 47 -3.99 8.51 18.66
N ILE A 48 -4.73 9.55 18.31
CA ILE A 48 -4.33 10.54 17.30
C ILE A 48 -2.97 11.16 17.64
N GLN A 49 -2.77 11.57 18.91
CA GLN A 49 -1.48 12.09 19.36
C GLN A 49 -0.37 11.04 19.24
N ALA A 50 -0.61 9.81 19.70
CA ALA A 50 0.36 8.73 19.60
C ALA A 50 0.75 8.45 18.14
N ILE A 51 -0.21 8.42 17.21
CA ILE A 51 0.05 8.24 15.77
C ILE A 51 0.98 9.34 15.26
N ARG A 52 0.77 10.59 15.67
CA ARG A 52 1.65 11.73 15.29
C ARG A 52 3.08 11.55 15.77
N GLU A 53 3.24 11.07 16.99
CA GLU A 53 4.54 10.93 17.65
C GLU A 53 5.29 9.67 17.19
N SER A 54 4.59 8.68 16.63
CA SER A 54 5.17 7.39 16.22
C SER A 54 6.27 7.51 15.15
N ASN A 55 6.17 8.50 14.25
CA ASN A 55 7.10 8.73 13.14
C ASN A 55 7.49 7.45 12.37
N VAL A 56 6.54 6.53 12.19
CA VAL A 56 6.75 5.29 11.42
C VAL A 56 6.39 5.50 9.95
N ASP A 57 7.07 4.78 9.05
CA ASP A 57 6.79 4.85 7.61
C ASP A 57 5.49 4.13 7.24
N ILE A 58 5.17 3.03 7.94
CA ILE A 58 3.94 2.24 7.77
C ILE A 58 3.33 1.94 9.14
N LEU A 59 2.04 2.25 9.28
CA LEU A 59 1.25 1.96 10.47
C LEU A 59 0.02 1.12 10.12
N CYS A 60 -0.10 -0.06 10.74
CA CYS A 60 -1.30 -0.89 10.67
C CYS A 60 -2.15 -0.69 11.94
N LEU A 61 -3.40 -0.25 11.78
CA LEU A 61 -4.35 -0.12 12.89
C LEU A 61 -5.36 -1.26 12.85
N GLN A 62 -5.58 -1.89 14.00
CA GLN A 62 -6.53 -2.99 14.20
C GLN A 62 -7.58 -2.58 15.24
N GLU A 63 -8.75 -3.22 15.19
CA GLU A 63 -9.86 -2.98 16.12
C GLU A 63 -10.37 -1.53 16.11
N VAL A 64 -10.42 -0.94 14.91
CA VAL A 64 -11.03 0.37 14.69
C VAL A 64 -12.55 0.19 14.52
N TRP A 65 -13.26 -0.07 15.63
CA TRP A 65 -14.69 -0.42 15.62
C TRP A 65 -15.63 0.74 15.99
N GLY A 66 -15.10 1.96 16.07
CA GLY A 66 -15.88 3.11 16.50
C GLY A 66 -17.06 3.39 15.56
N GLY A 67 -18.09 4.08 16.07
CA GLY A 67 -19.18 4.54 15.23
C GLY A 67 -18.69 5.50 14.11
N PRO A 68 -19.54 5.82 13.11
CA PRO A 68 -19.15 6.57 11.92
C PRO A 68 -18.41 7.90 12.19
N GLN A 69 -18.78 8.60 13.27
CA GLN A 69 -18.15 9.86 13.67
C GLN A 69 -16.69 9.69 14.11
N ILE A 70 -16.39 8.60 14.79
CA ILE A 70 -15.04 8.30 15.29
C ILE A 70 -14.15 7.85 14.12
N LEU A 71 -14.67 6.95 13.27
CA LEU A 71 -13.99 6.54 12.04
C LEU A 71 -13.65 7.74 11.16
N ARG A 72 -14.58 8.71 11.06
CA ARG A 72 -14.33 9.99 10.38
C ARG A 72 -13.17 10.77 10.99
N GLN A 73 -13.14 10.92 12.32
CA GLN A 73 -12.07 11.67 12.99
C GLN A 73 -10.70 11.03 12.79
N ILE A 74 -10.61 9.70 12.95
CA ILE A 74 -9.38 8.95 12.69
C ILE A 74 -8.96 9.07 11.23
N TYR A 75 -9.90 8.89 10.29
CA TYR A 75 -9.63 9.00 8.86
C TYR A 75 -9.09 10.39 8.48
N GLN A 76 -9.78 11.45 8.90
CA GLN A 76 -9.39 12.83 8.59
C GLN A 76 -8.01 13.17 9.14
N PHE A 77 -7.64 12.57 10.26
CA PHE A 77 -6.31 12.76 10.83
C PHE A 77 -5.22 11.93 10.14
N VAL A 78 -5.48 10.63 9.93
CA VAL A 78 -4.50 9.70 9.35
C VAL A 78 -4.13 10.13 7.94
N LYS A 79 -5.08 10.61 7.12
CA LYS A 79 -4.79 11.06 5.75
C LYS A 79 -3.83 12.24 5.65
N ASP A 80 -3.77 13.09 6.69
CA ASP A 80 -2.88 14.26 6.72
C ASP A 80 -1.42 13.86 7.02
N ILE A 81 -1.23 12.71 7.69
CA ILE A 81 0.09 12.17 8.06
C ILE A 81 0.54 11.13 7.05
N TYR A 82 -0.37 10.26 6.62
CA TYR A 82 -0.13 9.16 5.69
C TYR A 82 -0.90 9.44 4.40
N PRO A 83 -0.23 9.97 3.35
CA PRO A 83 -0.87 10.32 2.08
C PRO A 83 -1.40 9.10 1.31
N HIS A 84 -0.95 7.91 1.68
CA HIS A 84 -1.42 6.63 1.17
C HIS A 84 -1.96 5.80 2.33
N PHE A 85 -3.17 5.26 2.16
CA PHE A 85 -3.80 4.41 3.16
C PHE A 85 -4.67 3.35 2.48
N GLU A 86 -4.94 2.29 3.22
CA GLU A 86 -5.87 1.24 2.82
C GLU A 86 -6.78 0.91 4.00
N VAL A 87 -8.08 0.77 3.71
CA VAL A 87 -9.09 0.39 4.68
C VAL A 87 -9.62 -0.98 4.30
N VAL A 88 -9.43 -1.93 5.22
CA VAL A 88 -9.85 -3.33 5.03
C VAL A 88 -11.27 -3.57 5.56
N ASN A 89 -11.76 -2.73 6.48
CA ASN A 89 -13.11 -2.81 7.04
C ASN A 89 -14.14 -2.19 6.05
N ASP A 90 -15.23 -2.92 5.79
CA ASP A 90 -16.26 -2.51 4.82
C ASP A 90 -17.07 -1.28 5.30
N ASP A 91 -17.41 -1.19 6.59
CA ASP A 91 -18.14 -0.03 7.15
C ASP A 91 -17.35 1.28 6.98
N MET A 92 -16.03 1.23 7.24
CA MET A 92 -15.15 2.37 7.07
C MET A 92 -14.89 2.68 5.59
N ARG A 93 -14.92 1.66 4.72
CA ARG A 93 -14.83 1.83 3.26
C ARG A 93 -16.07 2.51 2.69
N ASP A 94 -17.25 2.10 3.12
CA ASP A 94 -18.52 2.69 2.71
C ASP A 94 -18.60 4.16 3.16
N TYR A 95 -18.17 4.43 4.40
CA TYR A 95 -18.04 5.80 4.89
C TYR A 95 -17.11 6.66 4.01
N ILE A 96 -15.88 6.20 3.75
CA ILE A 96 -14.90 6.97 2.95
C ILE A 96 -15.42 7.17 1.51
N SER A 97 -16.07 6.16 0.94
CA SER A 97 -16.64 6.23 -0.41
C SER A 97 -17.80 7.22 -0.51
N SER A 98 -18.46 7.52 0.60
CA SER A 98 -19.52 8.53 0.70
C SER A 98 -19.03 9.96 0.97
N ASP A 99 -17.75 10.15 1.32
CA ASP A 99 -17.18 11.48 1.59
C ASP A 99 -16.90 12.21 0.26
N PRO A 100 -17.59 13.32 -0.07
CA PRO A 100 -17.39 14.04 -1.33
C PRO A 100 -16.00 14.70 -1.46
N LEU A 101 -15.24 14.79 -0.34
CA LEU A 101 -13.88 15.28 -0.30
C LEU A 101 -12.83 14.17 -0.24
N SER A 102 -13.26 12.90 -0.24
CA SER A 102 -12.36 11.76 -0.33
C SER A 102 -11.80 11.67 -1.75
N THR A 103 -10.65 12.31 -1.99
CA THR A 103 -9.76 11.88 -3.09
C THR A 103 -9.07 10.61 -2.62
N GLN A 104 -9.74 9.47 -2.79
CA GLN A 104 -9.22 8.14 -2.49
C GLN A 104 -7.85 7.97 -3.14
N THR A 105 -6.80 8.23 -2.37
CA THR A 105 -5.42 7.95 -2.78
C THR A 105 -5.09 6.58 -2.23
N TYR A 106 -5.81 5.60 -2.76
CA TYR A 106 -5.48 4.21 -2.49
C TYR A 106 -4.01 3.97 -2.82
N SER A 107 -3.39 3.00 -2.14
CA SER A 107 -2.16 2.39 -2.66
C SER A 107 -2.31 2.20 -4.17
N PRO A 108 -1.37 2.69 -4.99
CA PRO A 108 -1.54 2.78 -6.43
C PRO A 108 -2.03 1.43 -6.95
N ALA A 109 -3.04 1.46 -7.83
CA ALA A 109 -3.63 0.24 -8.37
C ALA A 109 -2.53 -0.71 -8.83
N CYS A 110 -2.69 -1.99 -8.49
CA CYS A 110 -1.71 -2.97 -8.89
C CYS A 110 -1.77 -3.18 -10.40
N VAL A 111 -0.88 -2.52 -11.14
CA VAL A 111 -0.78 -2.72 -12.59
C VAL A 111 -0.03 -4.02 -12.87
N ALA A 112 -0.42 -4.72 -13.93
CA ALA A 112 0.16 -6.02 -14.28
C ALA A 112 1.70 -5.99 -14.38
N SER A 113 2.27 -4.87 -14.83
CA SER A 113 3.71 -4.66 -14.91
C SER A 113 4.40 -4.71 -13.53
N ASN A 114 3.74 -4.25 -12.46
CA ASN A 114 4.31 -4.24 -11.12
C ASN A 114 4.47 -5.65 -10.58
N ILE A 115 3.59 -6.58 -10.96
CA ILE A 115 3.58 -7.96 -10.44
C ILE A 115 4.21 -8.98 -11.35
N THR A 116 4.56 -8.61 -12.59
CA THR A 116 5.04 -9.57 -13.60
C THR A 116 6.28 -10.32 -13.11
N ASN A 117 7.27 -9.62 -12.55
CA ASN A 117 8.50 -10.25 -12.07
C ASN A 117 8.24 -11.18 -10.87
N THR A 118 7.37 -10.75 -9.94
CA THR A 118 6.99 -11.57 -8.80
C THR A 118 6.21 -12.81 -9.24
N GLN A 119 5.29 -12.67 -10.19
CA GLN A 119 4.57 -13.80 -10.77
C GLN A 119 5.51 -14.78 -11.45
N ILE A 120 6.44 -14.30 -12.29
CA ILE A 120 7.44 -15.16 -12.94
C ILE A 120 8.24 -15.93 -11.90
N CYS A 121 8.71 -15.25 -10.85
CA CYS A 121 9.46 -15.90 -9.79
C CYS A 121 8.62 -16.97 -9.06
N LEU A 122 7.40 -16.64 -8.66
CA LEU A 122 6.49 -17.59 -7.98
C LEU A 122 6.18 -18.80 -8.86
N PHE A 123 5.91 -18.61 -10.16
CA PHE A 123 5.69 -19.74 -11.08
C PHE A 123 6.94 -20.60 -11.25
N THR A 124 8.13 -19.99 -11.26
CA THR A 124 9.39 -20.70 -11.47
C THR A 124 9.80 -21.53 -10.25
N TYR A 125 9.64 -20.98 -9.04
CA TYR A 125 10.20 -21.58 -7.83
C TYR A 125 9.15 -22.10 -6.84
N CYS A 126 7.91 -21.63 -6.93
CA CYS A 126 6.86 -21.87 -5.92
C CYS A 126 5.57 -22.49 -6.50
N SER A 127 5.56 -22.94 -7.75
CA SER A 127 4.37 -23.54 -8.37
C SER A 127 3.94 -24.88 -7.75
N ASN A 128 4.88 -25.60 -7.13
CA ASN A 128 4.66 -26.94 -6.60
C ASN A 128 4.58 -26.99 -5.07
N VAL A 129 4.51 -25.85 -4.39
CA VAL A 129 4.34 -25.81 -2.92
C VAL A 129 2.85 -25.68 -2.58
N SER A 130 2.46 -26.17 -1.41
CA SER A 130 1.09 -25.97 -0.91
C SER A 130 0.78 -24.49 -0.71
N GLU A 131 -0.50 -24.13 -0.73
CA GLU A 131 -0.97 -22.77 -0.46
C GLU A 131 -0.40 -22.22 0.86
N SER A 132 -0.44 -23.03 1.92
CA SER A 132 0.12 -22.68 3.23
C SER A 132 1.64 -22.45 3.23
N ALA A 133 2.38 -23.03 2.27
CA ALA A 133 3.82 -22.87 2.12
C ALA A 133 4.20 -21.80 1.08
N LEU A 134 3.23 -21.30 0.32
CA LEU A 134 3.47 -20.35 -0.77
C LEU A 134 4.09 -19.04 -0.27
N LEU A 135 3.62 -18.50 0.85
CA LEU A 135 4.18 -17.30 1.45
C LEU A 135 5.66 -17.49 1.86
N ILE A 136 5.98 -18.65 2.46
CA ILE A 136 7.35 -18.98 2.86
C ILE A 136 8.23 -19.09 1.62
N CYS A 137 7.76 -19.77 0.57
CA CYS A 137 8.49 -19.86 -0.69
C CYS A 137 8.70 -18.48 -1.32
N ALA A 138 7.68 -17.63 -1.35
CA ALA A 138 7.75 -16.28 -1.89
C ALA A 138 8.81 -15.42 -1.18
N ILE A 139 8.86 -15.49 0.15
CA ILE A 139 9.83 -14.72 0.97
C ILE A 139 11.25 -15.27 0.79
N THR A 140 11.41 -16.59 0.63
CA THR A 140 12.73 -17.25 0.59
C THR A 140 13.34 -17.26 -0.81
N GLN A 141 12.57 -17.64 -1.83
CA GLN A 141 13.04 -17.80 -3.21
C GLN A 141 12.84 -16.54 -4.05
N CYS A 142 11.80 -15.76 -3.77
CA CYS A 142 11.42 -14.56 -4.54
C CYS A 142 11.63 -13.26 -3.78
N ARG A 143 12.58 -13.24 -2.83
CA ARG A 143 12.73 -12.16 -1.85
C ARG A 143 12.79 -10.77 -2.48
N THR A 144 13.55 -10.60 -3.55
CA THR A 144 13.76 -9.28 -4.18
C THR A 144 12.47 -8.76 -4.80
N GLU A 145 11.79 -9.61 -5.57
CA GLU A 145 10.52 -9.33 -6.23
C GLU A 145 9.38 -9.21 -5.20
N PHE A 146 9.46 -9.99 -4.11
CA PHE A 146 8.54 -9.94 -2.99
C PHE A 146 8.63 -8.57 -2.29
N LEU A 147 9.84 -8.12 -1.95
CA LEU A 147 10.05 -6.84 -1.30
C LEU A 147 9.70 -5.65 -2.21
N ALA A 148 9.86 -5.79 -3.53
CA ALA A 148 9.46 -4.78 -4.51
C ALA A 148 7.95 -4.52 -4.51
N LEU A 149 7.14 -5.50 -4.10
CA LEU A 149 5.69 -5.41 -4.00
C LEU A 149 5.17 -5.21 -2.57
N TYR A 150 6.01 -5.42 -1.56
CA TYR A 150 5.61 -5.29 -0.16
C TYR A 150 5.04 -3.90 0.18
N THR A 151 5.48 -2.87 -0.53
CA THR A 151 4.96 -1.49 -0.40
C THR A 151 3.58 -1.30 -1.05
N ASN A 152 3.02 -2.33 -1.69
CA ASN A 152 1.71 -2.33 -2.32
C ASN A 152 0.90 -3.56 -1.88
N SER A 153 0.31 -3.50 -0.68
CA SER A 153 -0.57 -4.53 -0.10
C SER A 153 -1.65 -5.03 -1.05
N ARG A 154 -2.20 -4.17 -1.91
CA ARG A 154 -3.17 -4.53 -2.95
C ARG A 154 -2.62 -5.45 -4.03
N CYS A 155 -1.32 -5.35 -4.33
CA CYS A 155 -0.68 -6.28 -5.24
C CYS A 155 -0.60 -7.70 -4.69
N TRP A 156 -0.45 -7.85 -3.37
CA TRP A 156 -0.42 -9.17 -2.75
C TRP A 156 -1.77 -9.87 -2.80
N ALA A 157 -2.85 -9.17 -2.44
CA ALA A 157 -4.20 -9.72 -2.57
C ALA A 157 -4.47 -10.20 -4.02
N CYS A 158 -4.06 -9.40 -5.02
CA CYS A 158 -4.20 -9.77 -6.43
C CYS A 158 -3.33 -10.98 -6.86
N ILE A 159 -2.09 -11.05 -6.37
CA ILE A 159 -1.17 -12.16 -6.68
C ILE A 159 -1.68 -13.45 -6.07
N PHE A 160 -2.03 -13.44 -4.79
CA PHE A 160 -2.51 -14.64 -4.10
C PHE A 160 -3.82 -15.14 -4.71
N ASP A 161 -4.78 -14.25 -4.98
CA ASP A 161 -6.03 -14.62 -5.66
C ASP A 161 -5.75 -15.28 -7.02
N ARG A 162 -4.86 -14.73 -7.85
CA ARG A 162 -4.50 -15.31 -9.16
C ARG A 162 -3.67 -16.60 -9.09
N PHE A 163 -2.85 -16.76 -8.07
CA PHE A 163 -1.97 -17.93 -7.92
C PHE A 163 -2.74 -19.11 -7.32
N ILE A 164 -3.61 -18.84 -6.35
CA ILE A 164 -4.46 -19.84 -5.68
C ILE A 164 -5.59 -20.28 -6.62
N SER A 165 -6.30 -19.35 -7.27
CA SER A 165 -7.38 -19.70 -8.22
C SER A 165 -6.93 -20.47 -9.47
N ARG A 166 -5.62 -20.49 -9.77
CA ARG A 166 -5.03 -21.31 -10.83
C ARG A 166 -4.57 -22.69 -10.37
N GLY A 167 -4.45 -22.92 -9.06
CA GLY A 167 -4.15 -24.22 -8.46
C GLY A 167 -5.26 -25.25 -8.66
N ASP A 168 -6.49 -24.82 -8.97
CA ASP A 168 -7.63 -25.68 -9.26
C ASP A 168 -7.68 -26.21 -10.72
N ARG A 169 -6.63 -25.98 -11.53
CA ARG A 169 -6.60 -26.39 -12.95
C ARG A 169 -5.31 -27.10 -13.38
N LEU A 170 -4.75 -27.96 -12.52
CA LEU A 170 -3.79 -29.00 -12.93
C LEU A 170 -4.20 -30.35 -12.36
#